data_AF-A0A956B8C9-F1
#
_entry.id   AF-A0A956B8C9-F1
#
_cell.length_a   1.000
_cell.length_b   1.000
_cell.length_c   1.000
_cell.angle_alpha   90.00
_cell.angle_beta   90.00
_cell.angle_gamma   90.00
#
_symmetry.space_group_name_H-M   'P 1'
#
loop_
_entity.id
_entity.type
_entity.pdbx_description
1 polymer ?
#
loop_
_entity_poly.entity_id
_entity_poly.type
_entity_poly.pdbx_seq_one_letter_code
_entity_poly.pdbx_strand_id
1 'polypeptide(L)'
;MMRKIACIALALALAGPAAAQSEDDVAQAKRLFEAGGAAYSQGRYGEAIRALEAAYRFYPDPAVAFSLAQACRRGFFEDRAPARLLRALELYRVYLREAPRGGRREDAVDQIQQLEALRLRVEAPPL
;
A
#
# COMPACT_ATOMS: atom_id res chain seq x y z
N MET A 1 -7.80 -45.06 -42.46
CA MET A 1 -7.17 -43.82 -42.98
C MET A 1 -7.82 -42.64 -42.26
N MET A 2 -6.99 -41.81 -41.63
CA MET A 2 -7.30 -40.87 -40.54
C MET A 2 -8.14 -39.65 -40.97
N ARG A 3 -8.96 -39.08 -40.07
CA ARG A 3 -9.10 -37.60 -39.96
C ARG A 3 -9.70 -37.12 -38.63
N LYS A 4 -8.78 -36.80 -37.72
CA LYS A 4 -8.64 -35.57 -36.93
C LYS A 4 -9.81 -35.14 -36.04
N ILE A 5 -9.61 -35.45 -34.76
CA ILE A 5 -10.06 -34.75 -33.56
C ILE A 5 -9.86 -33.23 -33.73
N ALA A 6 -10.88 -32.44 -33.41
CA ALA A 6 -10.74 -31.03 -33.08
C ALA A 6 -11.76 -30.67 -31.99
N CYS A 7 -11.49 -31.11 -30.76
CA CYS A 7 -12.13 -30.56 -29.58
C CYS A 7 -11.55 -29.15 -29.38
N ILE A 8 -12.28 -28.13 -29.83
CA ILE A 8 -11.99 -26.74 -29.48
C ILE A 8 -12.39 -26.58 -28.02
N ALA A 9 -11.41 -26.77 -27.13
CA ALA A 9 -11.52 -26.42 -25.73
C ALA A 9 -11.51 -24.89 -25.63
N LEU A 10 -12.71 -24.32 -25.50
CA LEU A 10 -12.90 -22.91 -25.19
C LEU A 10 -12.50 -22.68 -23.72
N ALA A 11 -11.22 -22.42 -23.49
CA ALA A 11 -10.72 -21.93 -22.21
C ALA A 11 -11.15 -20.45 -22.06
N LEU A 12 -12.38 -20.23 -21.56
CA LEU A 12 -12.79 -18.92 -21.09
C LEU A 12 -11.97 -18.61 -19.83
N ALA A 13 -11.03 -17.68 -19.99
CA ALA A 13 -10.21 -17.15 -18.93
C ALA A 13 -11.06 -16.64 -17.76
N LEU A 14 -10.76 -17.15 -16.56
CA LEU A 14 -11.17 -16.52 -15.31
C LEU A 14 -10.42 -15.18 -15.18
N ALA A 15 -10.95 -14.13 -15.79
CA ALA A 15 -10.67 -12.78 -15.36
C ALA A 15 -11.38 -12.61 -14.00
N GLY A 16 -10.62 -12.72 -12.91
CA GLY A 16 -11.09 -12.31 -11.59
C GLY A 16 -11.55 -10.85 -11.63
N PRO A 17 -12.42 -10.41 -10.72
CA PRO A 17 -12.99 -9.07 -10.77
C PRO A 17 -11.89 -8.05 -10.46
N ALA A 18 -11.24 -7.53 -11.50
CA ALA A 18 -10.81 -6.15 -11.50
C ALA A 18 -12.10 -5.33 -11.48
N ALA A 19 -12.64 -5.10 -10.28
CA ALA A 19 -13.79 -4.22 -10.11
C ALA A 19 -13.45 -2.89 -10.80
N ALA A 20 -14.16 -2.57 -11.87
CA ALA A 20 -14.00 -1.31 -12.56
C ALA A 20 -14.35 -0.20 -11.56
N GLN A 21 -13.34 0.40 -10.93
CA GLN A 21 -13.54 1.55 -10.06
C GLN A 21 -14.20 2.66 -10.86
N SER A 22 -15.22 3.29 -10.28
CA SER A 22 -15.90 4.39 -10.96
C SER A 22 -14.95 5.59 -11.12
N GLU A 23 -15.19 6.43 -12.13
CA GLU A 23 -14.45 7.69 -12.28
C GLU A 23 -14.58 8.56 -11.02
N ASP A 24 -15.74 8.49 -10.35
CA ASP A 24 -16.01 9.16 -9.08
C ASP A 24 -15.13 8.64 -7.93
N ASP A 25 -14.92 7.33 -7.82
CA ASP A 25 -14.03 6.75 -6.81
C ASP A 25 -12.58 7.20 -7.01
N VAL A 26 -12.12 7.24 -8.26
CA VAL A 26 -10.77 7.71 -8.61
C VAL A 26 -10.62 9.20 -8.28
N ALA A 27 -11.63 10.03 -8.59
CA ALA A 27 -11.63 11.44 -8.25
C ALA A 27 -11.64 11.66 -6.73
N GLN A 28 -12.43 10.87 -5.99
CA GLN A 28 -12.48 10.91 -4.54
C GLN A 28 -11.15 10.51 -3.91
N ALA A 29 -10.52 9.44 -4.40
CA ALA A 29 -9.21 8.99 -3.94
C ALA A 29 -8.14 10.08 -4.14
N LYS A 30 -8.13 10.76 -5.29
CA LYS A 30 -7.20 11.87 -5.58
C LYS A 30 -7.35 13.02 -4.57
N ARG A 31 -8.58 13.47 -4.32
CA ARG A 31 -8.83 14.54 -3.33
C ARG A 31 -8.35 14.15 -1.93
N LEU A 32 -8.61 12.92 -1.52
CA LEU A 32 -8.17 12.39 -0.23
C LEU A 32 -6.65 12.22 -0.16
N PHE A 33 -6.01 11.82 -1.25
CA PHE A 33 -4.56 11.72 -1.36
C PHE A 33 -3.89 13.08 -1.23
N GLU A 34 -4.42 14.10 -1.91
CA GLU A 34 -3.93 15.49 -1.79
C GLU A 34 -4.10 16.04 -0.38
N ALA A 35 -5.27 15.83 0.25
CA ALA A 35 -5.51 16.21 1.63
C ALA A 35 -4.54 15.51 2.59
N GLY A 36 -4.27 14.21 2.36
CA GLY A 36 -3.30 13.44 3.11
C GLY A 36 -1.87 13.96 2.95
N GLY A 37 -1.47 14.31 1.73
CA GLY A 37 -0.18 14.94 1.44
C GLY A 37 -0.02 16.30 2.12
N ALA A 38 -1.06 17.13 2.09
CA ALA A 38 -1.08 18.42 2.78
C ALA A 38 -0.93 18.26 4.30
N ALA A 39 -1.70 17.36 4.92
CA ALA A 39 -1.57 17.07 6.34
C ALA A 39 -0.18 16.53 6.70
N TYR A 40 0.38 15.64 5.86
CA TYR A 40 1.73 15.10 6.03
C TYR A 40 2.79 16.20 6.00
N SER A 41 2.70 17.14 5.06
CA SER A 41 3.64 18.25 4.93
C SER A 41 3.65 19.18 6.15
N GLN A 42 2.52 19.23 6.88
CA GLN A 42 2.37 20.03 8.10
C GLN A 42 2.74 19.23 9.37
N GLY A 43 3.27 18.01 9.24
CA GLY A 43 3.60 17.14 10.36
C GLY A 43 2.39 16.53 11.07
N ARG A 44 1.17 16.70 10.53
CA ARG A 44 -0.08 16.19 11.12
C ARG A 44 -0.30 14.74 10.70
N TYR A 45 0.57 13.84 11.14
CA TYR A 45 0.64 12.47 10.61
C TYR A 45 -0.62 11.63 10.90
N GLY A 46 -1.31 11.85 12.02
CA GLY A 46 -2.59 11.21 12.29
C GLY A 46 -3.70 11.59 11.29
N GLU A 47 -3.78 12.87 10.91
CA GLU A 47 -4.70 13.33 9.87
C GLU A 47 -4.31 12.78 8.49
N ALA A 48 -3.02 12.79 8.18
CA ALA A 48 -2.50 12.24 6.93
C ALA A 48 -2.86 10.76 6.76
N ILE A 49 -2.68 9.95 7.81
CA ILE A 49 -3.03 8.52 7.80
C ILE A 49 -4.52 8.33 7.50
N ARG A 50 -5.42 9.05 8.20
CA ARG A 50 -6.87 8.91 7.97
C ARG A 50 -7.27 9.24 6.53
N ALA A 51 -6.73 10.33 5.98
CA ALA A 51 -7.03 10.74 4.62
C ALA A 51 -6.47 9.74 3.59
N LEU A 52 -5.22 9.28 3.76
CA LEU A 52 -4.57 8.32 2.87
C LEU A 52 -5.20 6.92 2.97
N GLU A 53 -5.66 6.49 4.15
CA GLU A 53 -6.43 5.25 4.31
C GLU A 53 -7.75 5.32 3.54
N ALA A 54 -8.47 6.45 3.64
CA ALA A 54 -9.69 6.64 2.86
C ALA A 54 -9.38 6.62 1.36
N ALA A 55 -8.33 7.33 0.92
CA ALA A 55 -7.90 7.30 -0.48
C ALA A 55 -7.62 5.87 -0.96
N TYR A 56 -6.89 5.09 -0.17
CA TYR A 56 -6.54 3.71 -0.49
C TYR A 56 -7.76 2.78 -0.55
N ARG A 57 -8.81 3.04 0.25
CA ARG A 57 -10.07 2.28 0.18
C ARG A 57 -10.83 2.56 -1.12
N PHE A 58 -10.86 3.80 -1.59
CA PHE A 58 -11.49 4.15 -2.86
C PHE A 58 -10.68 3.63 -4.06
N TYR A 59 -9.35 3.77 -4.00
CA TYR A 59 -8.45 3.36 -5.06
C TYR A 59 -7.15 2.77 -4.47
N PRO A 60 -7.01 1.43 -4.43
CA PRO A 60 -5.86 0.73 -3.86
C PRO A 60 -4.59 0.84 -4.74
N ASP A 61 -4.08 2.05 -4.90
CA ASP A 61 -2.93 2.33 -5.76
C ASP A 61 -1.59 2.20 -5.02
N PRO A 62 -0.53 1.71 -5.68
CA PRO A 62 0.79 1.59 -5.06
C PRO A 62 1.37 2.93 -4.56
N ALA A 63 1.17 4.04 -5.26
CA ALA A 63 1.65 5.34 -4.80
C ALA A 63 0.91 5.82 -3.54
N VAL A 64 -0.38 5.50 -3.43
CA VAL A 64 -1.17 5.74 -2.22
C VAL A 64 -0.67 4.87 -1.07
N ALA A 65 -0.43 3.57 -1.31
CA ALA A 65 0.15 2.66 -0.32
C ALA A 65 1.50 3.15 0.21
N PHE A 66 2.40 3.59 -0.67
CA PHE A 66 3.71 4.13 -0.27
C PHE A 66 3.57 5.39 0.60
N SER A 67 2.68 6.30 0.20
CA SER A 67 2.47 7.56 0.94
C SER A 67 1.85 7.30 2.31
N LEU A 68 0.91 6.36 2.40
CA LEU A 68 0.34 5.91 3.67
C LEU A 68 1.42 5.25 4.55
N ALA A 69 2.29 4.42 3.97
CA ALA A 69 3.41 3.81 4.69
C ALA A 69 4.34 4.87 5.32
N GLN A 70 4.65 5.94 4.56
CA GLN A 70 5.44 7.05 5.06
C GLN A 70 4.74 7.80 6.19
N ALA A 71 3.43 8.04 6.09
CA ALA A 71 2.65 8.69 7.14
C ALA A 71 2.59 7.84 8.41
N CYS A 72 2.37 6.52 8.29
CA CYS A 72 2.44 5.56 9.40
C CYS A 72 3.81 5.57 10.06
N ARG A 73 4.89 5.49 9.27
CA ARG A 73 6.27 5.53 9.76
C ARG A 73 6.54 6.79 10.56
N ARG A 74 6.19 7.96 10.01
CA ARG A 74 6.37 9.24 10.69
C ARG A 74 5.56 9.33 11.98
N GLY A 75 4.30 8.89 11.95
CA GLY A 75 3.47 8.83 13.14
C GLY A 75 4.05 7.92 14.23
N PHE A 76 4.64 6.77 13.87
CA PHE A 76 5.34 5.93 14.84
C PHE A 76 6.52 6.65 15.51
N PHE A 77 7.29 7.45 14.77
CA PHE A 77 8.38 8.22 15.38
C PHE A 77 7.88 9.34 16.31
N GLU A 78 6.64 9.77 16.16
CA GLU A 78 5.98 10.76 17.02
C GLU A 78 5.41 10.12 18.29
N ASP A 79 4.60 9.06 18.18
CA ASP A 79 3.83 8.50 19.30
C ASP A 79 4.32 7.14 19.81
N ARG A 80 5.29 6.53 19.12
CA ARG A 80 5.83 5.18 19.41
C ARG A 80 4.79 4.06 19.39
N ALA A 81 3.62 4.27 18.76
CA ALA A 81 2.56 3.27 18.69
C ALA A 81 2.98 2.08 17.80
N PRO A 82 3.12 0.85 18.35
CA PRO A 82 3.56 -0.32 17.57
C PRO A 82 2.70 -0.61 16.34
N ALA A 83 1.40 -0.34 16.42
CA ALA A 83 0.47 -0.53 15.31
C ALA A 83 0.87 0.29 14.07
N ARG A 84 1.40 1.51 14.24
CA ARG A 84 1.85 2.35 13.12
C ARG A 84 3.11 1.79 12.47
N LEU A 85 4.03 1.26 13.27
CA LEU A 85 5.25 0.61 12.77
C LEU A 85 4.89 -0.61 11.91
N LEU A 86 4.03 -1.48 12.43
CA LEU A 86 3.60 -2.70 11.73
C LEU A 86 2.84 -2.35 10.45
N ARG A 87 1.96 -1.35 10.50
CA ARG A 87 1.21 -0.90 9.32
C ARG A 87 2.12 -0.32 8.24
N ALA A 88 3.15 0.45 8.61
CA ALA A 88 4.12 0.97 7.65
C ALA A 88 4.87 -0.17 6.93
N LEU A 89 5.34 -1.18 7.67
CA LEU A 89 6.02 -2.36 7.11
C LEU A 89 5.13 -3.13 6.13
N GLU A 90 3.88 -3.36 6.50
CA GLU A 90 2.90 -4.01 5.63
C GLU A 90 2.72 -3.24 4.32
N LEU A 91 2.51 -1.93 4.38
CA LEU A 91 2.25 -1.10 3.21
C LEU A 91 3.46 -0.95 2.29
N TYR A 92 4.69 -0.88 2.81
CA TYR A 92 5.88 -0.92 1.96
C TYR A 92 6.02 -2.26 1.23
N ARG A 93 5.68 -3.38 1.89
CA ARG A 93 5.67 -4.70 1.24
C ARG A 93 4.60 -4.78 0.15
N VAL A 94 3.42 -4.21 0.39
CA VAL A 94 2.40 -4.05 -0.65
C VAL A 94 2.95 -3.25 -1.82
N TYR A 95 3.54 -2.08 -1.58
CA TYR A 95 4.14 -1.26 -2.62
C TYR A 95 5.17 -2.04 -3.46
N LEU A 96 6.08 -2.79 -2.84
CA LEU A 96 7.11 -3.57 -3.54
C LEU A 96 6.54 -4.72 -4.37
N ARG A 97 5.40 -5.29 -3.95
CA ARG A 97 4.72 -6.36 -4.69
C ARG A 97 3.99 -5.80 -5.92
N GLU A 98 3.28 -4.68 -5.77
CA GLU A 98 2.47 -4.10 -6.83
C GLU A 98 3.29 -3.23 -7.81
N ALA A 99 4.38 -2.62 -7.35
CA ALA A 99 5.29 -1.79 -8.14
C ALA A 99 6.74 -2.29 -8.07
N PRO A 100 7.04 -3.50 -8.61
CA PRO A 100 8.33 -4.15 -8.44
C PRO A 100 9.47 -3.46 -9.20
N ARG A 101 9.15 -2.65 -10.22
CA ARG A 101 10.10 -1.86 -11.01
C ARG A 101 9.57 -0.42 -11.05
N GLY A 102 10.17 0.47 -10.26
CA GLY A 102 9.68 1.84 -10.11
C GLY A 102 10.56 2.69 -9.19
N GLY A 103 10.39 4.02 -9.29
CA GLY A 103 11.33 4.99 -8.71
C GLY A 103 11.45 4.98 -7.19
N ARG A 104 10.46 4.48 -6.43
CA ARG A 104 10.51 4.44 -4.97
C ARG A 104 10.78 3.04 -4.40
N ARG A 105 11.21 2.09 -5.23
CA ARG A 105 11.52 0.72 -4.79
C ARG A 105 12.65 0.73 -3.77
N GLU A 106 13.75 1.40 -4.07
CA GLU A 106 14.92 1.47 -3.20
C GLU A 106 14.56 2.12 -1.86
N ASP A 107 13.86 3.27 -1.90
CA ASP A 107 13.32 3.90 -0.69
C ASP A 107 12.50 2.92 0.16
N ALA A 108 11.58 2.16 -0.44
CA ALA A 108 10.75 1.21 0.30
C ALA A 108 11.57 0.07 0.91
N VAL A 109 12.59 -0.44 0.21
CA VAL A 109 13.51 -1.46 0.73
C VAL A 109 14.28 -0.93 1.94
N ASP A 110 14.86 0.26 1.83
CA ASP A 110 15.64 0.89 2.91
C ASP A 110 14.76 1.15 4.13
N GLN A 111 13.54 1.66 3.94
CA GLN A 111 12.61 1.88 5.03
C GLN A 111 12.19 0.57 5.71
N ILE A 112 11.98 -0.51 4.95
CA ILE A 112 11.67 -1.83 5.55
C ILE A 112 12.83 -2.29 6.43
N GLN A 113 14.07 -2.22 5.95
CA GLN A 113 15.25 -2.65 6.72
C GLN A 113 15.36 -1.88 8.05
N GLN A 114 15.19 -0.55 8.00
CA GLN A 114 15.23 0.29 9.20
C GLN A 114 14.10 -0.04 10.19
N LEU A 115 12.89 -0.27 9.69
CA LEU A 115 11.72 -0.53 10.53
C LEU A 115 11.70 -1.95 11.10
N GLU A 116 12.24 -2.95 10.41
CA GLU A 116 12.38 -4.32 10.94
C GLU A 116 13.28 -4.38 12.17
N ALA A 117 14.39 -3.63 12.18
CA ALA A 117 15.24 -3.53 13.37
C ALA A 117 14.49 -2.96 14.58
N LEU A 118 13.56 -2.04 14.35
CA LEU A 118 12.71 -1.46 15.39
C LEU A 118 11.60 -2.44 15.83
N ARG A 119 11.03 -3.19 14.89
CA ARG A 119 9.98 -4.18 15.17
C ARG A 119 10.46 -5.23 16.16
N LEU A 120 11.66 -5.78 15.94
CA LEU A 120 12.27 -6.76 16.84
C LEU A 120 12.43 -6.24 18.27
N ARG A 121 12.68 -4.94 18.45
CA ARG A 121 12.81 -4.32 19.78
C ARG A 121 11.46 -4.14 20.47
N VAL A 122 10.40 -3.86 19.70
CA VAL A 122 9.04 -3.64 20.21
C VAL A 122 8.35 -4.96 20.55
N GLU A 123 8.66 -6.03 19.83
CA GLU A 123 8.10 -7.38 20.06
C GLU A 123 8.88 -8.20 21.10
N ALA A 124 10.07 -7.76 21.52
CA ALA A 124 10.82 -8.45 22.56
C ALA A 124 10.06 -8.41 23.90
N PRO A 125 9.86 -9.56 24.57
CA PRO A 125 9.25 -9.57 25.89
C PRO A 125 10.11 -8.78 26.88
N PRO A 126 9.51 -8.06 27.85
CA PRO A 126 10.26 -7.44 28.93
C PRO A 126 11.01 -8.53 29.71
N LEU A 127 12.29 -8.28 30.01
CA LEU A 127 13.13 -9.14 30.85
C LEU A 127 12.55 -9.31 32.26
#